data_AF-A0A956CKF2-F1
#
_entry.id   AF-A0A956CKF2-F1
#
_cell.length_a   1.000
_cell.length_b   1.000
_cell.length_c   1.000
_cell.angle_alpha   90.00
_cell.angle_beta   90.00
_cell.angle_gamma   90.00
#
_symmetry.space_group_name_H-M   'P 1'
#
loop_
_entity.id
_entity.type
_entity.pdbx_description
1 polymer ?
#
loop_
_entity_poly.entity_id
_entity_poly.type
_entity_poly.pdbx_seq_one_letter_code
_entity_poly.pdbx_strand_id
1 'polypeptide(L)'
;MRALCPLLVLVFALSGAVGACSSADGTDSSGDGTATDSANGGMRSMYLPDASFDPTPNTPTRTNDAGTTPADAAVVDTGRIECIFNRDCSSNRRCECTDADGCWCEVGARGTGSVGVTPCTSGNDCASSLCVEGPLGSPTLCSDECTTSNDCAGDLPICATIGFIGQICVRTPPR
;
A
#
# COMPACT_ATOMS: atom_id res chain seq x y z
N MET A 1 17.93 -53.48 -17.75
CA MET A 1 19.31 -52.96 -17.68
C MET A 1 19.39 -52.07 -16.46
N ARG A 2 20.17 -52.48 -15.46
CA ARG A 2 20.36 -51.80 -14.17
C ARG A 2 21.46 -50.75 -14.33
N ALA A 3 21.20 -49.50 -13.96
CA ALA A 3 22.24 -48.51 -13.75
C ALA A 3 22.26 -48.15 -12.26
N LEU A 4 23.29 -48.64 -11.58
CA LEU A 4 23.71 -48.20 -10.25
C LEU A 4 24.20 -46.75 -10.34
N CYS A 5 23.79 -45.89 -9.42
CA CYS A 5 24.46 -44.62 -9.16
C CYS A 5 24.90 -44.62 -7.68
N PRO A 6 26.20 -44.47 -7.38
CA PRO A 6 26.70 -44.61 -6.03
C PRO A 6 26.45 -43.34 -5.20
N LEU A 7 25.65 -43.53 -4.16
CA LEU A 7 25.86 -43.11 -2.78
C LEU A 7 27.19 -42.34 -2.54
N LEU A 8 27.14 -41.01 -2.51
CA LEU A 8 28.17 -40.19 -1.88
C LEU A 8 27.64 -39.74 -0.52
N VAL A 9 27.97 -40.53 0.50
CA VAL A 9 27.73 -40.22 1.92
C VAL A 9 28.82 -39.28 2.37
N LEU A 10 28.46 -38.03 2.67
CA LEU A 10 29.36 -37.07 3.32
C LEU A 10 28.83 -36.80 4.73
N VAL A 11 29.43 -37.51 5.68
CA VAL A 11 29.21 -37.36 7.13
C VAL A 11 29.95 -36.09 7.57
N PHE A 12 29.21 -35.05 7.94
CA PHE A 12 29.71 -34.00 8.83
C PHE A 12 28.99 -34.12 10.17
N ALA A 13 29.69 -34.75 11.11
CA ALA A 13 29.38 -34.69 12.52
C ALA A 13 30.06 -33.45 13.11
N LEU A 14 29.30 -32.48 13.60
CA LEU A 14 29.79 -31.55 14.62
C LEU A 14 28.69 -31.28 15.66
N SER A 15 29.10 -31.46 16.91
CA SER A 15 28.31 -31.52 18.13
C SER A 15 28.16 -30.15 18.81
N GLY A 16 27.05 -29.97 19.56
CA GLY A 16 26.87 -28.97 20.63
C GLY A 16 26.35 -27.60 20.17
N ALA A 17 25.44 -26.89 20.87
CA ALA A 17 24.95 -27.01 22.23
C ALA A 17 23.48 -26.54 22.32
N VAL A 18 22.75 -27.13 23.27
CA VAL A 18 21.41 -26.75 23.72
C VAL A 18 21.45 -25.41 24.47
N GLY A 19 20.55 -24.49 24.11
CA GLY A 19 20.26 -23.28 24.88
C GLY A 19 18.75 -23.17 25.08
N ALA A 20 18.30 -23.41 26.31
CA ALA A 20 16.93 -23.23 26.78
C ALA A 20 16.87 -22.07 27.80
N CYS A 21 15.64 -21.59 28.05
CA CYS A 21 15.17 -20.51 28.96
C CYS A 21 15.23 -19.07 28.37
N SER A 22 14.23 -18.19 28.52
CA SER A 22 13.25 -18.07 29.61
C SER A 22 11.89 -17.52 29.18
N SER A 23 10.84 -18.01 29.84
CA SER A 23 9.53 -17.35 29.97
C SER A 23 9.65 -16.12 30.88
N ALA A 24 8.92 -15.06 30.56
CA ALA A 24 8.62 -13.98 31.49
C ALA A 24 7.09 -13.80 31.54
N ASP A 25 6.49 -14.30 32.61
CA ASP A 25 5.14 -13.97 33.05
C ASP A 25 5.17 -12.69 33.90
N GLY A 26 4.12 -11.88 33.75
CA GLY A 26 3.61 -11.00 34.81
C GLY A 26 4.05 -9.53 34.76
N THR A 27 3.12 -8.63 34.47
CA THR A 27 2.25 -8.04 35.51
C THR A 27 1.29 -7.02 34.92
N ASP A 28 0.04 -7.12 35.39
CA ASP A 28 -1.03 -6.16 35.21
C ASP A 28 -0.67 -4.77 35.77
N SER A 29 -1.22 -3.74 35.14
CA SER A 29 -1.61 -2.53 35.87
C SER A 29 -2.86 -1.95 35.23
N SER A 30 -3.97 -2.17 35.94
CA SER A 30 -5.21 -1.42 35.84
C SER A 30 -4.94 0.07 36.01
N GLY A 31 -5.40 0.87 35.05
CA GLY A 31 -5.54 2.31 35.18
C GLY A 31 -7.00 2.68 34.96
N ASP A 32 -7.77 2.63 36.05
CA ASP A 32 -9.11 3.17 36.18
C ASP A 32 -9.06 4.71 36.16
N GLY A 33 -10.06 5.34 35.54
CA GLY A 33 -10.05 6.78 35.27
C GLY A 33 -11.35 7.31 34.68
N THR A 34 -12.46 7.03 35.37
CA THR A 34 -13.65 7.88 35.60
C THR A 34 -14.21 8.79 34.48
N ALA A 35 -15.51 8.61 34.27
CA ALA A 35 -16.38 9.32 33.37
C ALA A 35 -16.87 10.70 33.86
N THR A 36 -17.57 11.37 32.92
CA THR A 36 -18.71 12.30 33.03
C THR A 36 -18.54 13.81 33.21
N ASP A 37 -19.09 14.50 32.20
CA ASP A 37 -20.04 15.63 32.24
C ASP A 37 -19.60 17.10 32.11
N SER A 38 -20.30 17.77 31.19
CA SER A 38 -20.70 19.19 31.10
C SER A 38 -20.20 19.89 29.81
N ALA A 39 -21.00 20.61 29.02
CA ALA A 39 -22.40 20.99 29.13
C ALA A 39 -22.96 21.41 27.76
N ASN A 40 -24.26 21.17 27.57
CA ASN A 40 -25.10 21.89 26.63
C ASN A 40 -25.40 23.32 27.15
N GLY A 41 -25.41 24.29 26.24
CA GLY A 41 -25.99 25.63 26.45
C GLY A 41 -25.46 26.59 25.37
N GLY A 42 -26.23 27.38 24.64
CA GLY A 42 -27.65 27.70 24.66
C GLY A 42 -27.87 28.84 23.65
N MET A 43 -29.02 28.85 22.98
CA MET A 43 -29.43 29.82 21.97
C MET A 43 -29.63 31.24 22.53
N ARG A 44 -29.18 32.26 21.78
CA ARG A 44 -29.74 33.63 21.67
C ARG A 44 -29.30 34.14 20.28
N SER A 45 -30.11 34.34 19.24
CA SER A 45 -31.38 35.07 19.04
C SER A 45 -31.37 36.48 19.61
N MET A 46 -30.97 37.46 18.78
CA MET A 46 -31.58 38.80 18.63
C MET A 46 -30.67 39.72 17.79
N TYR A 47 -31.07 40.04 16.54
CA TYR A 47 -31.32 41.40 16.02
C TYR A 47 -31.32 41.45 14.47
N LEU A 48 -32.51 41.69 13.90
CA LEU A 48 -32.77 42.42 12.63
C LEU A 48 -33.87 43.44 12.99
N PRO A 49 -33.92 44.66 12.40
CA PRO A 49 -34.38 44.88 11.01
C PRO A 49 -33.65 46.08 10.34
N ASP A 50 -33.87 46.61 9.14
CA ASP A 50 -34.91 46.53 8.11
C ASP A 50 -34.38 47.14 6.78
N ALA A 51 -35.01 46.76 5.66
CA ALA A 51 -35.24 47.48 4.38
C ALA A 51 -34.09 48.15 3.57
N SER A 52 -33.94 47.74 2.30
CA SER A 52 -34.55 48.46 1.13
C SER A 52 -34.06 47.92 -0.23
N PHE A 53 -34.99 47.72 -1.16
CA PHE A 53 -34.84 47.39 -2.59
C PHE A 53 -34.46 48.64 -3.44
N ASP A 54 -33.63 48.49 -4.49
CA ASP A 54 -33.97 48.61 -5.95
C ASP A 54 -32.68 48.76 -6.83
N PRO A 55 -32.65 48.28 -8.10
CA PRO A 55 -31.44 47.99 -8.89
C PRO A 55 -31.16 49.05 -9.97
N THR A 56 -29.92 49.10 -10.49
CA THR A 56 -29.60 49.34 -11.92
C THR A 56 -28.09 49.21 -12.17
N PRO A 57 -27.66 48.99 -13.43
CA PRO A 57 -26.56 48.08 -13.74
C PRO A 57 -25.27 48.77 -14.17
N ASN A 58 -24.22 47.94 -14.24
CA ASN A 58 -22.95 48.13 -14.95
C ASN A 58 -21.84 48.83 -14.14
N THR A 59 -20.98 48.01 -13.53
CA THR A 59 -19.53 47.94 -13.80
C THR A 59 -18.96 46.78 -12.95
N PRO A 60 -18.41 45.68 -13.50
CA PRO A 60 -17.58 44.81 -12.69
C PRO A 60 -16.22 45.49 -12.49
N THR A 61 -16.16 46.37 -11.49
CA THR A 61 -14.93 46.70 -10.79
C THR A 61 -14.46 45.41 -10.14
N ARG A 62 -13.25 44.95 -10.45
CA ARG A 62 -12.65 43.77 -9.80
C ARG A 62 -12.59 44.01 -8.29
N THR A 63 -13.50 43.39 -7.55
CA THR A 63 -13.39 43.21 -6.11
C THR A 63 -13.17 41.72 -5.86
N ASN A 64 -12.08 41.42 -5.16
CA ASN A 64 -11.69 40.08 -4.76
C ASN A 64 -12.71 39.56 -3.74
N ASP A 65 -13.72 38.81 -4.21
CA ASP A 65 -14.55 37.98 -3.36
C ASP A 65 -14.18 36.52 -3.55
N ALA A 66 -14.00 35.86 -2.41
CA ALA A 66 -13.76 34.44 -2.25
C ALA A 66 -14.91 33.65 -2.89
N GLY A 67 -14.74 33.33 -4.17
CA GLY A 67 -15.58 32.37 -4.87
C GLY A 67 -15.22 30.98 -4.40
N THR A 68 -16.16 30.32 -3.73
CA THR A 68 -16.20 28.87 -3.52
C THR A 68 -15.69 28.14 -4.76
N THR A 69 -14.46 27.63 -4.69
CA THR A 69 -13.91 26.70 -5.68
C THR A 69 -14.87 25.52 -5.79
N PRO A 70 -15.37 25.17 -6.98
CA PRO A 70 -16.09 23.92 -7.16
C PRO A 70 -15.18 22.79 -6.69
N ALA A 71 -15.71 21.96 -5.81
CA ALA A 71 -15.12 20.68 -5.48
C ALA A 71 -14.90 19.89 -6.78
N ASP A 72 -13.72 19.26 -6.87
CA ASP A 72 -13.44 18.09 -7.69
C ASP A 72 -13.61 18.24 -9.21
N ALA A 73 -12.85 19.16 -9.81
CA ALA A 73 -12.34 18.84 -11.14
C ALA A 73 -11.31 17.73 -10.97
N ALA A 74 -11.75 16.47 -11.05
CA ALA A 74 -10.85 15.34 -11.29
C ALA A 74 -9.96 15.76 -12.46
N VAL A 75 -8.67 15.96 -12.20
CA VAL A 75 -7.70 16.10 -13.27
C VAL A 75 -7.77 14.77 -14.00
N VAL A 76 -8.54 14.74 -15.09
CA VAL A 76 -8.46 13.67 -16.06
C VAL A 76 -7.08 13.84 -16.65
N ASP A 77 -6.11 13.16 -16.05
CA ASP A 77 -4.78 13.10 -16.60
C ASP A 77 -4.91 12.37 -17.93
N THR A 78 -5.04 13.14 -19.00
CA THR A 78 -5.11 12.63 -20.37
C THR A 78 -3.73 12.18 -20.86
N GLY A 79 -2.70 12.33 -20.03
CA GLY A 79 -1.33 11.91 -20.30
C GLY A 79 -1.08 10.43 -19.97
N ARG A 80 -0.02 9.92 -20.59
CA ARG A 80 0.59 8.64 -20.27
C ARG A 80 1.45 8.86 -19.02
N ILE A 81 0.97 8.43 -17.85
CA ILE A 81 1.68 8.56 -16.57
C ILE A 81 2.55 7.32 -16.39
N GLU A 82 3.85 7.51 -16.23
CA GLU A 82 4.76 6.43 -15.86
C GLU A 82 4.49 5.98 -14.43
N CYS A 83 4.50 4.69 -14.18
CA CYS A 83 4.21 4.12 -12.88
C CYS A 83 5.15 2.96 -12.57
N ILE A 84 5.31 2.65 -11.29
CA ILE A 84 5.98 1.43 -10.83
C ILE A 84 4.93 0.53 -10.16
N PHE A 85 4.00 1.14 -9.43
CA PHE A 85 2.95 0.47 -8.69
C PHE A 85 1.58 1.06 -9.00
N ASN A 86 0.53 0.30 -8.71
CA ASN A 86 -0.85 0.79 -8.81
C ASN A 86 -1.12 2.07 -8.00
N ARG A 87 -0.40 2.32 -6.90
CA ARG A 87 -0.57 3.54 -6.09
C ARG A 87 -0.10 4.82 -6.78
N ASP A 88 0.75 4.69 -7.81
CA ASP A 88 1.20 5.83 -8.62
C ASP A 88 0.10 6.29 -9.60
N CYS A 89 -0.90 5.45 -9.83
CA CYS A 89 -2.01 5.71 -10.71
C CYS A 89 -3.24 6.22 -9.94
N SER A 90 -4.09 6.98 -10.63
CA SER A 90 -5.42 7.34 -10.13
C SER A 90 -6.26 6.09 -9.81
N SER A 91 -7.25 6.22 -8.93
CA SER A 91 -8.02 5.08 -8.41
C SER A 91 -8.78 4.28 -9.47
N ASN A 92 -9.09 4.87 -10.62
CA ASN A 92 -9.73 4.24 -11.77
C ASN A 92 -8.75 3.65 -12.82
N ARG A 93 -7.45 3.63 -12.48
CA ARG A 93 -6.37 3.15 -13.34
C ARG A 93 -5.53 2.11 -12.60
N ARG A 94 -4.83 1.29 -13.38
CA ARG A 94 -3.82 0.35 -12.93
C ARG A 94 -2.49 0.63 -13.63
N CYS A 95 -1.40 0.25 -12.98
CA CYS A 95 -0.10 0.26 -13.60
C CYS A 95 0.06 -1.00 -14.46
N GLU A 96 0.17 -0.82 -15.77
CA GLU A 96 0.33 -1.89 -16.75
C GLU A 96 1.74 -1.80 -17.33
N CYS A 97 2.52 -2.88 -17.22
CA CYS A 97 3.88 -2.97 -17.72
C CYS A 97 3.95 -3.86 -18.95
N THR A 98 4.57 -3.37 -20.01
CA THR A 98 4.91 -4.21 -21.17
C THR A 98 6.38 -4.05 -21.54
N ASP A 99 6.98 -5.11 -22.10
CA ASP A 99 8.40 -5.11 -22.46
C ASP A 99 8.77 -4.06 -23.53
N ALA A 100 7.80 -3.70 -24.38
CA ALA A 100 8.03 -2.75 -25.47
C ALA A 100 8.01 -1.29 -25.01
N ASP A 101 7.20 -1.00 -23.98
CA ASP A 101 6.78 0.35 -23.68
C ASP A 101 7.16 0.81 -22.27
N GLY A 102 7.49 -0.11 -21.36
CA GLY A 102 7.60 0.17 -19.93
C GLY A 102 6.24 0.15 -19.24
N CYS A 103 6.16 0.80 -18.07
CA CYS A 103 5.01 0.76 -17.17
C CYS A 103 4.21 2.06 -17.21
N TRP A 104 2.90 1.96 -17.44
CA TRP A 104 2.01 3.12 -17.59
C TRP A 104 0.65 2.94 -16.92
N CYS A 105 0.07 4.06 -16.47
CA CYS A 105 -1.26 4.08 -15.87
C CYS A 105 -2.36 3.96 -16.92
N GLU A 106 -2.87 2.73 -17.09
CA GLU A 106 -3.94 2.39 -18.00
C GLU A 106 -5.31 2.35 -17.28
N VAL A 107 -6.37 2.68 -18.01
CA VAL A 107 -7.73 2.56 -17.48
C VAL A 107 -8.06 1.08 -17.28
N GLY A 108 -8.41 0.71 -16.05
CA GLY A 108 -8.72 -0.68 -15.74
C GLY A 108 -8.82 -0.93 -14.24
N ALA A 109 -9.47 -2.04 -13.89
CA ALA A 109 -9.48 -2.54 -12.53
C ALA A 109 -8.07 -3.03 -12.14
N ARG A 110 -7.69 -2.75 -10.90
CA ARG A 110 -6.48 -3.27 -10.27
C ARG A 110 -6.68 -4.74 -9.87
N GLY A 111 -5.58 -5.46 -9.75
CA GLY A 111 -5.57 -6.78 -9.13
C GLY A 111 -5.97 -6.71 -7.65
N THR A 112 -6.22 -7.88 -7.06
CA THR A 112 -6.61 -8.02 -5.65
C THR A 112 -5.69 -8.95 -4.86
N GLY A 113 -4.68 -9.51 -5.52
CA GLY A 113 -3.72 -10.41 -4.90
C GLY A 113 -2.92 -9.74 -3.79
N SER A 114 -2.76 -10.47 -2.69
CA SER A 114 -2.08 -10.03 -1.46
C SER A 114 -0.61 -10.45 -1.44
N VAL A 115 0.23 -9.57 -0.89
CA VAL A 115 1.69 -9.76 -0.80
C VAL A 115 2.07 -11.09 -0.16
N GLY A 116 2.94 -11.84 -0.84
CA GLY A 116 3.53 -13.11 -0.41
C GLY A 116 2.55 -14.25 -0.14
N VAL A 117 1.28 -14.09 -0.48
CA VAL A 117 0.23 -15.09 -0.26
C VAL A 117 -0.43 -15.51 -1.57
N THR A 118 -0.79 -14.54 -2.42
CA THR A 118 -1.54 -14.83 -3.64
C THR A 118 -0.58 -15.17 -4.79
N PRO A 119 -0.70 -16.35 -5.42
CA PRO A 119 -0.01 -16.64 -6.66
C PRO A 119 -0.48 -15.72 -7.79
N CYS A 120 0.44 -15.32 -8.65
CA CYS A 120 0.16 -14.45 -9.78
C CYS A 120 0.83 -15.00 -11.04
N THR A 121 0.22 -14.71 -12.19
CA THR A 121 0.82 -14.95 -13.51
C THR A 121 1.37 -13.65 -14.11
N SER A 122 0.80 -12.52 -13.69
CA SER A 122 1.22 -11.19 -14.13
C SER A 122 1.07 -10.17 -13.00
N GLY A 123 1.65 -8.98 -13.17
CA GLY A 123 1.44 -7.87 -12.26
C GLY A 123 -0.04 -7.49 -12.08
N ASN A 124 -0.86 -7.67 -13.12
CA ASN A 124 -2.29 -7.33 -13.11
C ASN A 124 -3.12 -8.13 -12.09
N ASP A 125 -2.61 -9.27 -11.61
CA ASP A 125 -3.29 -10.08 -10.60
C ASP A 125 -3.16 -9.46 -9.20
N CYS A 126 -2.18 -8.57 -9.00
CA CYS A 126 -1.75 -8.09 -7.70
C CYS A 126 -2.29 -6.69 -7.38
N ALA A 127 -2.62 -6.45 -6.11
CA ALA A 127 -3.06 -5.13 -5.65
C ALA A 127 -2.03 -4.04 -5.95
N SER A 128 -0.75 -4.38 -5.92
CA SER A 128 0.40 -3.51 -6.14
C SER A 128 0.80 -3.30 -7.60
N SER A 129 0.31 -4.14 -8.53
CA SER A 129 0.83 -4.39 -9.90
C SER A 129 2.14 -5.18 -10.02
N LEU A 130 2.63 -5.80 -8.93
CA LEU A 130 3.92 -6.48 -8.93
C LEU A 130 3.81 -7.98 -8.66
N CYS A 131 4.37 -8.78 -9.56
CA CYS A 131 4.45 -10.24 -9.48
C CYS A 131 5.92 -10.68 -9.50
N VAL A 132 6.39 -11.34 -8.45
CA VAL A 132 7.81 -11.71 -8.28
C VAL A 132 7.99 -13.20 -8.03
N GLU A 133 9.21 -13.68 -8.17
CA GLU A 133 9.55 -15.07 -7.84
C GLU A 133 9.28 -15.39 -6.37
N GLY A 134 8.49 -16.43 -6.13
CA GLY A 134 8.37 -17.07 -4.82
C GLY A 134 9.57 -17.98 -4.49
N PRO A 135 9.58 -18.63 -3.33
CA PRO A 135 10.57 -19.65 -2.95
C PRO A 135 10.90 -20.65 -4.05
N LEU A 136 12.08 -21.27 -3.99
CA LEU A 136 12.53 -22.19 -5.04
C LEU A 136 11.51 -23.32 -5.30
N GLY A 137 11.04 -23.46 -6.53
CA GLY A 137 10.05 -24.46 -6.93
C GLY A 137 8.59 -24.09 -6.62
N SER A 138 8.33 -22.88 -6.14
CA SER A 138 6.99 -22.34 -5.92
C SER A 138 6.56 -21.41 -7.08
N PRO A 139 5.25 -21.11 -7.23
CA PRO A 139 4.81 -20.13 -8.21
C PRO A 139 5.34 -18.73 -7.90
N THR A 140 5.23 -17.83 -8.88
CA THR A 140 5.35 -16.39 -8.65
C THR A 140 4.23 -15.90 -7.74
N LEU A 141 4.55 -14.94 -6.87
CA LEU A 141 3.66 -14.41 -5.85
C LEU A 141 3.54 -12.90 -5.98
N CYS A 142 2.38 -12.37 -5.61
CA CYS A 142 2.20 -10.93 -5.52
C CYS A 142 3.18 -10.34 -4.51
N SER A 143 3.84 -9.25 -4.89
CA SER A 143 4.72 -8.46 -4.02
C SER A 143 4.10 -7.09 -3.77
N ASP A 144 4.69 -6.28 -2.90
CA ASP A 144 4.35 -4.86 -2.75
C ASP A 144 5.60 -4.08 -2.31
N GLU A 145 5.52 -2.75 -2.33
CA GLU A 145 6.51 -1.90 -1.69
C GLU A 145 6.56 -2.17 -0.19
N CYS A 146 7.75 -2.02 0.36
CA CYS A 146 7.98 -2.13 1.79
C CYS A 146 8.94 -1.03 2.25
N THR A 147 8.84 -0.66 3.52
CA THR A 147 9.85 0.15 4.22
C THR A 147 10.70 -0.72 5.13
N THR A 148 10.11 -1.79 5.66
CA THR A 148 10.75 -2.76 6.55
C THR A 148 10.26 -4.17 6.24
N SER A 149 10.97 -5.19 6.72
CA SER A 149 10.53 -6.58 6.55
C SER A 149 9.20 -6.91 7.24
N ASN A 150 8.70 -6.06 8.15
CA ASN A 150 7.38 -6.25 8.77
C ASN A 150 6.21 -5.90 7.85
N ASP A 151 6.46 -5.13 6.78
CA ASP A 151 5.46 -4.83 5.75
C ASP A 151 5.23 -6.03 4.82
N CYS A 152 6.14 -7.00 4.89
CA CYS A 152 6.14 -8.19 4.09
C CYS A 152 5.47 -9.37 4.79
N ALA A 153 4.82 -10.23 4.02
CA ALA A 153 4.04 -11.34 4.55
C ALA A 153 4.30 -12.63 3.78
N GLY A 154 3.85 -13.75 4.37
CA GLY A 154 3.88 -15.07 3.74
C GLY A 154 5.27 -15.47 3.26
N ASP A 155 5.33 -15.88 2.01
CA ASP A 155 6.52 -16.47 1.38
C ASP A 155 7.52 -15.42 0.82
N LEU A 156 7.23 -14.12 1.01
CA LEU A 156 8.10 -13.02 0.61
C LEU A 156 8.57 -12.17 1.81
N PRO A 157 9.27 -12.72 2.82
CA PRO A 157 9.45 -12.07 4.13
C PRO A 157 10.54 -10.98 4.18
N ILE A 158 11.23 -10.67 3.08
CA ILE A 158 12.37 -9.74 3.08
C ILE A 158 12.00 -8.46 2.35
N CYS A 159 12.20 -7.33 3.00
CA CYS A 159 12.18 -6.04 2.31
C CYS A 159 13.56 -5.76 1.71
N ALA A 160 13.65 -5.72 0.37
CA ALA A 160 14.92 -5.54 -0.33
C ALA A 160 14.83 -4.43 -1.38
N THR A 161 15.91 -3.67 -1.54
CA THR A 161 16.02 -2.67 -2.60
C THR A 161 16.40 -3.36 -3.92
N ILE A 162 15.54 -3.22 -4.91
CA ILE A 162 15.77 -3.65 -6.29
C ILE A 162 15.98 -2.42 -7.15
N GLY A 163 17.03 -2.42 -7.96
CA GLY A 163 17.34 -1.30 -8.86
C GLY A 163 16.14 -0.96 -9.76
N PHE A 164 15.89 0.33 -9.94
CA PHE A 164 14.80 0.90 -10.76
C PHE A 164 13.36 0.70 -10.25
N ILE A 165 13.11 -0.23 -9.31
CA ILE A 165 11.77 -0.49 -8.74
C ILE A 165 11.63 0.14 -7.34
N GLY A 166 12.71 0.13 -6.55
CA GLY A 166 12.67 0.58 -5.15
C GLY A 166 12.70 -0.60 -4.17
N GLN A 167 12.15 -0.40 -2.97
CA GLN A 167 12.11 -1.43 -1.93
C GLN A 167 10.85 -2.27 -2.06
N ILE A 168 10.99 -3.59 -2.21
CA ILE A 168 9.87 -4.52 -2.39
C ILE A 168 10.04 -5.79 -1.55
N CYS A 169 8.91 -6.46 -1.29
CA CYS A 169 8.90 -7.75 -0.62
C CYS A 169 9.38 -8.88 -1.53
N VAL A 170 10.42 -9.59 -1.11
CA VAL A 170 11.03 -10.68 -1.88
C VAL A 170 11.23 -11.92 -1.02
N ARG A 171 11.41 -13.05 -1.70
CA ARG A 171 11.76 -14.33 -1.07
C ARG A 171 13.11 -14.29 -0.38
N THR A 172 13.29 -15.20 0.57
CA THR A 172 14.62 -15.49 1.13
C THR A 172 15.55 -16.05 0.04
N PRO A 173 16.78 -15.53 -0.12
CA PRO A 173 17.76 -16.08 -1.04
C PRO A 173 18.08 -17.56 -0.74
N PRO A 174 18.34 -18.38 -1.77
CA PRO A 174 18.85 -19.73 -1.56
C PRO A 174 20.20 -19.69 -0.83
N ARG A 175 20.41 -20.63 0.07
CA ARG A 175 21.69 -20.83 0.78
C ARG A 175 22.63 -21.73 0.00
#